data_AF-A0A6G4AF22-F1
#
_entry.id   AF-A0A6G4AF22-F1
#
_cell.length_a   1.000
_cell.length_b   1.000
_cell.length_c   1.000
_cell.angle_alpha   90.00
_cell.angle_beta   90.00
_cell.angle_gamma   90.00
#
_symmetry.space_group_name_H-M   'P 1'
#
loop_
_entity.id
_entity.type
_entity.pdbx_description
1 polymer ?
#
loop_
_entity_poly.entity_id
_entity_poly.type
_entity_poly.pdbx_seq_one_letter_code
_entity_poly.pdbx_strand_id
1 'polypeptide(L)'
;MSPNLFVLSAGTELWRCHETAYACTEFNPKPAHSFFGGNRFDATSEDRYPYLYAAVAPTTTLAEVMLRDMEFTGPEGRRQVPWALAATRSLSKVRVTEDLVLVRLIEEEDLAAVFQTSWLLETDEYAQTRAWAREIRRQVPDAQGLVWQSRRHRPHPALVLFGDRCGEEPLKAVPGQVHNLGTFEGAGEANQLLAPLRAVIIPPGMRA
;
A
#
# COMPACT_ATOMS: atom_id res chain seq x y z
N MET A 1 -20.11 12.27 -9.54
CA MET A 1 -18.66 12.41 -9.28
C MET A 1 -17.96 12.61 -10.61
N SER A 2 -16.84 13.32 -10.62
CA SER A 2 -16.02 13.55 -11.83
C SER A 2 -14.54 13.40 -11.47
N PRO A 3 -14.09 12.18 -11.12
CA PRO A 3 -12.79 11.98 -10.49
C PRO A 3 -11.64 12.35 -11.43
N ASN A 4 -10.59 12.96 -10.87
CA ASN A 4 -9.36 13.22 -11.62
C ASN A 4 -8.58 11.92 -11.82
N LEU A 5 -7.94 11.78 -12.98
CA LEU A 5 -7.19 10.58 -13.34
C LEU A 5 -5.69 10.86 -13.35
N PHE A 6 -4.92 9.83 -13.03
CA PHE A 6 -3.47 9.80 -13.06
C PHE A 6 -3.03 8.60 -13.90
N VAL A 7 -2.12 8.82 -14.85
CA VAL A 7 -1.52 7.74 -15.63
C VAL A 7 -0.23 7.31 -14.95
N LEU A 8 -0.22 6.06 -14.47
CA LEU A 8 0.99 5.38 -14.04
C LEU A 8 1.65 4.75 -15.26
N SER A 9 2.68 5.40 -15.79
CA SER A 9 3.29 5.00 -17.05
C SER A 9 3.95 3.63 -16.98
N ALA A 10 3.91 2.92 -18.11
CA ALA A 10 4.71 1.72 -18.34
C ALA A 10 6.19 2.00 -18.04
N GLY A 11 6.88 1.01 -17.47
CA GLY A 11 8.27 1.13 -17.03
C GLY A 11 8.46 1.73 -15.64
N THR A 12 7.42 2.32 -15.03
CA THR A 12 7.51 2.82 -13.65
C THR A 12 7.86 1.69 -12.69
N GLU A 13 8.86 1.94 -11.84
CA GLU A 13 9.24 1.01 -10.78
C GLU A 13 8.47 1.33 -9.49
N LEU A 14 7.92 0.29 -8.88
CA LEU A 14 7.20 0.36 -7.62
C LEU A 14 7.80 -0.61 -6.62
N TRP A 15 7.58 -0.32 -5.35
CA TRP A 15 7.92 -1.19 -4.24
C TRP A 15 6.66 -1.74 -3.59
N ARG A 16 6.68 -3.03 -3.28
CA ARG A 16 5.60 -3.75 -2.62
C ARG A 16 6.14 -4.47 -1.39
N CYS A 17 5.49 -4.27 -0.26
CA CYS A 17 5.67 -5.08 0.93
C CYS A 17 4.55 -6.10 0.97
N HIS A 18 4.89 -7.38 0.91
CA HIS A 18 3.94 -8.48 0.77
C HIS A 18 4.36 -9.65 1.66
N GLU A 19 3.43 -10.57 1.90
CA GLU A 19 3.75 -11.84 2.53
C GLU A 19 4.73 -12.63 1.69
N THR A 20 5.81 -13.10 2.32
CA THR A 20 6.93 -13.80 1.67
C THR A 20 6.47 -15.09 0.99
N ALA A 21 5.36 -15.68 1.45
CA ALA A 21 4.76 -16.85 0.86
C ALA A 21 4.14 -16.62 -0.53
N TYR A 22 3.91 -15.37 -0.93
CA TYR A 22 3.27 -15.01 -2.20
C TYR A 22 4.24 -14.28 -3.14
N ALA A 23 4.01 -14.39 -4.45
CA ALA A 23 4.83 -13.69 -5.42
C ALA A 23 4.61 -12.17 -5.36
N CYS A 24 5.65 -11.39 -5.64
CA CYS A 24 5.59 -9.92 -5.57
C CYS A 24 4.64 -9.29 -6.61
N THR A 25 4.25 -10.02 -7.65
CA THR A 25 3.28 -9.59 -8.67
C THR A 25 1.87 -10.15 -8.42
N GLU A 26 1.69 -11.02 -7.43
CA GLU A 26 0.42 -11.73 -7.18
C GLU A 26 -0.59 -10.81 -6.49
N PHE A 27 -1.75 -10.60 -7.11
CA PHE A 27 -2.84 -9.83 -6.51
C PHE A 27 -3.53 -10.68 -5.45
N ASN A 28 -3.93 -10.08 -4.32
CA ASN A 28 -4.68 -10.79 -3.30
C ASN A 28 -6.10 -11.05 -3.80
N PRO A 29 -6.52 -12.32 -4.00
CA PRO A 29 -7.85 -12.64 -4.51
C PRO A 29 -8.91 -12.66 -3.41
N LYS A 30 -8.49 -12.60 -2.13
CA LYS A 30 -9.39 -12.79 -1.00
C LYS A 30 -10.06 -11.47 -0.62
N PRO A 31 -11.40 -11.38 -0.72
CA PRO A 31 -12.11 -10.22 -0.22
C PRO A 31 -11.94 -10.11 1.30
N ALA A 32 -11.83 -8.88 1.79
CA ALA A 32 -11.94 -8.58 3.21
C ALA A 32 -13.39 -8.77 3.69
N HIS A 33 -13.55 -8.98 5.00
CA HIS A 33 -14.87 -8.96 5.61
C HIS A 33 -15.45 -7.54 5.53
N SER A 34 -16.74 -7.40 5.24
CA SER A 34 -17.37 -6.09 4.98
C SER A 34 -17.18 -5.12 6.15
N PHE A 35 -17.27 -5.61 7.39
CA PHE A 35 -17.23 -4.79 8.60
C PHE A 35 -15.94 -4.85 9.42
N PHE A 36 -15.09 -5.86 9.23
CA PHE A 36 -13.97 -6.14 10.14
C PHE A 36 -12.67 -6.41 9.40
N GLY A 37 -11.56 -5.91 9.93
CA GLY A 37 -10.24 -6.10 9.34
C GLY A 37 -10.08 -5.51 7.93
N GLY A 38 -9.12 -6.05 7.18
CA GLY A 38 -8.75 -5.57 5.87
C GLY A 38 -8.06 -4.20 5.88
N ASN A 39 -7.89 -3.64 4.70
CA ASN A 39 -7.35 -2.31 4.48
C ASN A 39 -8.39 -1.40 3.82
N ARG A 40 -7.96 -0.16 3.60
CA ARG A 40 -8.80 0.97 3.20
C ARG A 40 -9.56 0.77 1.89
N PHE A 41 -8.95 0.08 0.93
CA PHE A 41 -9.50 -0.09 -0.42
C PHE A 41 -9.50 -1.56 -0.87
N ASP A 42 -9.59 -2.49 0.09
CA ASP A 42 -9.71 -3.92 -0.23
C ASP A 42 -11.07 -4.23 -0.85
N ALA A 43 -11.09 -5.26 -1.69
CA ALA A 43 -12.33 -5.86 -2.14
C ALA A 43 -13.15 -6.40 -0.97
N THR A 44 -14.46 -6.48 -1.17
CA THR A 44 -15.42 -7.02 -0.20
C THR A 44 -16.29 -8.08 -0.88
N SER A 45 -17.22 -8.69 -0.14
CA SER A 45 -18.15 -9.64 -0.75
C SER A 45 -19.09 -8.98 -1.77
N GLU A 46 -19.34 -7.69 -1.63
CA GLU A 46 -20.25 -6.86 -2.38
C GLU A 46 -19.61 -6.24 -3.64
N ASP A 47 -18.28 -6.18 -3.70
CA ASP A 47 -17.49 -5.85 -4.89
C ASP A 47 -16.16 -6.61 -4.81
N ARG A 48 -16.09 -7.70 -5.58
CA ARG A 48 -14.95 -8.62 -5.57
C ARG A 48 -13.99 -8.27 -6.69
N TYR A 49 -12.75 -8.00 -6.32
CA TYR A 49 -11.64 -7.83 -7.25
C TYR A 49 -10.34 -8.28 -6.58
N PRO A 50 -9.40 -8.89 -7.33
CA PRO A 50 -8.05 -9.03 -6.85
C PRO A 50 -7.41 -7.65 -6.65
N TYR A 51 -6.64 -7.45 -5.59
CA TYR A 51 -6.01 -6.15 -5.33
C TYR A 51 -4.53 -6.26 -4.93
N LEU A 52 -3.77 -5.22 -5.26
CA LEU A 52 -2.34 -5.12 -4.96
C LEU A 52 -1.98 -3.71 -4.53
N TYR A 53 -1.37 -3.57 -3.35
CA TYR A 53 -0.86 -2.29 -2.85
C TYR A 53 0.62 -2.11 -3.16
N ALA A 54 1.02 -0.90 -3.54
CA ALA A 54 2.41 -0.54 -3.78
C ALA A 54 2.63 0.97 -3.59
N ALA A 55 3.88 1.41 -3.69
CA ALA A 55 4.24 2.82 -3.78
C ALA A 55 5.52 2.98 -4.59
N VAL A 56 5.78 4.19 -5.11
CA VAL A 56 7.03 4.49 -5.84
C VAL A 56 8.24 4.47 -4.90
N ALA A 57 8.07 4.96 -3.67
CA ALA A 57 9.15 4.97 -2.67
C ALA A 57 9.07 3.74 -1.75
N PRO A 58 10.18 3.02 -1.52
CA PRO A 58 10.20 1.84 -0.65
C PRO A 58 9.81 2.17 0.79
N THR A 59 10.26 3.33 1.29
CA THR A 59 9.88 3.84 2.62
C THR A 59 8.37 4.03 2.76
N THR A 60 7.67 4.52 1.72
CA THR A 60 6.20 4.67 1.76
C THR A 60 5.53 3.32 1.90
N THR A 61 5.97 2.33 1.12
CA THR A 61 5.45 0.96 1.18
C THR A 61 5.64 0.35 2.57
N LEU A 62 6.83 0.49 3.15
CA LEU A 62 7.08 0.02 4.52
C LEU A 62 6.24 0.80 5.55
N ALA A 63 6.09 2.11 5.39
CA ALA A 63 5.32 2.94 6.31
C ALA A 63 3.84 2.54 6.35
N GLU A 64 3.22 2.31 5.19
CA GLU A 64 1.80 1.91 5.07
C GLU A 64 1.52 0.53 5.70
N VAL A 65 2.49 -0.38 5.65
CA VAL A 65 2.34 -1.74 6.19
C VAL A 65 2.74 -1.82 7.65
N MET A 66 3.89 -1.25 8.02
CA MET A 66 4.51 -1.47 9.33
C MET A 66 4.10 -0.43 10.37
N LEU A 67 3.69 0.77 9.96
CA LEU A 67 3.47 1.89 10.90
C LEU A 67 1.99 2.23 11.10
N ARG A 68 1.08 1.36 10.65
CA ARG A 68 -0.37 1.58 10.75
C ARG A 68 -0.80 1.77 12.20
N ASP A 69 -0.37 0.87 13.08
CA ASP A 69 -0.81 0.82 14.48
C ASP A 69 0.34 1.18 15.44
N MET A 70 1.40 1.81 14.92
CA MET A 70 2.61 2.09 15.69
C MET A 70 2.62 3.53 16.20
N GLU A 71 2.67 3.67 17.52
CA GLU A 71 2.86 4.94 18.21
C GLU A 71 4.33 5.18 18.56
N PHE A 72 4.69 6.46 18.75
CA PHE A 72 6.00 6.80 19.29
C PHE A 72 6.05 6.42 20.76
N THR A 73 7.01 5.59 21.14
CA THR A 73 7.18 5.12 22.51
C THR A 73 8.60 5.37 23.03
N GLY A 74 8.73 5.35 24.37
CA GLY A 74 10.02 5.47 25.07
C GLY A 74 10.64 6.87 25.02
N PRO A 75 11.76 7.06 25.76
CA PRO A 75 12.45 8.36 25.84
C PRO A 75 13.08 8.78 24.51
N GLU A 76 13.42 7.82 23.66
CA GLU A 76 13.97 8.08 22.32
C GLU A 76 12.91 8.40 21.27
N GLY A 77 11.62 8.36 21.61
CA GLY A 77 10.51 8.69 20.71
C GLY A 77 10.57 7.92 19.39
N ARG A 78 10.67 6.59 19.46
CA ARG A 78 10.74 5.69 18.29
C ARG A 78 9.47 4.86 18.18
N ARG A 79 9.09 4.52 16.95
CA ARG A 79 8.10 3.49 16.65
C ARG A 79 8.80 2.14 16.59
N GLN A 80 8.37 1.19 17.42
CA GLN A 80 8.94 -0.14 17.48
C GLN A 80 8.07 -1.11 16.69
N VAL A 81 8.58 -1.59 15.55
CA VAL A 81 7.88 -2.55 14.70
C VAL A 81 8.19 -3.96 15.23
N PRO A 82 7.17 -4.76 15.63
CA PRO A 82 7.38 -6.12 16.10
C PRO A 82 8.03 -7.01 15.04
N TRP A 83 9.03 -7.80 15.45
CA TRP A 83 9.66 -8.79 14.55
C TRP A 83 8.65 -9.71 13.88
N ALA A 84 7.64 -10.19 14.62
CA ALA A 84 6.64 -11.11 14.10
C ALA A 84 5.86 -10.53 12.90
N LEU A 85 5.67 -9.21 12.84
CA LEU A 85 5.07 -8.55 11.69
C LEU A 85 6.04 -8.53 10.50
N ALA A 86 7.29 -8.13 10.73
CA ALA A 86 8.30 -8.05 9.67
C ALA A 86 8.70 -9.44 9.11
N ALA A 87 8.79 -10.46 9.97
CA ALA A 87 9.41 -11.74 9.64
C ALA A 87 8.66 -12.56 8.60
N THR A 88 7.39 -12.23 8.37
CA THR A 88 6.54 -12.89 7.37
C THR A 88 6.49 -12.15 6.04
N ARG A 89 7.27 -11.06 5.90
CA ARG A 89 7.16 -10.12 4.80
C ARG A 89 8.45 -9.98 4.00
N SER A 90 8.27 -9.68 2.72
CA SER A 90 9.32 -9.26 1.80
C SER A 90 9.00 -7.88 1.26
N LEU A 91 10.03 -7.06 1.07
CA LEU A 91 9.97 -5.82 0.30
C LEU A 91 10.57 -6.11 -1.09
N SER A 92 9.76 -6.04 -2.12
CA SER A 92 10.14 -6.38 -3.49
C SER A 92 9.88 -5.22 -4.43
N LYS A 93 10.75 -5.03 -5.42
CA LYS A 93 10.54 -4.09 -6.51
C LYS A 93 9.84 -4.78 -7.68
N VAL A 94 8.83 -4.12 -8.22
CA VAL A 94 8.10 -4.51 -9.43
C VAL A 94 8.14 -3.38 -10.44
N ARG A 95 7.95 -3.69 -11.72
CA ARG A 95 7.88 -2.74 -12.82
C ARG A 95 6.53 -2.86 -13.51
N VAL A 96 5.89 -1.73 -13.73
CA VAL A 96 4.64 -1.62 -14.50
C VAL A 96 4.94 -1.91 -15.98
N THR A 97 4.11 -2.71 -16.63
CA THR A 97 4.36 -3.16 -18.03
C THR A 97 3.56 -2.40 -19.07
N GLU A 98 2.49 -1.72 -18.66
CA GLU A 98 1.56 -0.98 -19.51
C GLU A 98 1.12 0.30 -18.80
N ASP A 99 0.60 1.29 -19.54
CA ASP A 99 0.06 2.48 -18.90
C ASP A 99 -1.20 2.11 -18.11
N LEU A 100 -1.21 2.43 -16.80
CA LEU A 100 -2.36 2.16 -15.93
C LEU A 100 -3.03 3.47 -15.52
N VAL A 101 -4.35 3.54 -15.70
CA VAL A 101 -5.17 4.70 -15.34
C VAL A 101 -5.69 4.54 -13.92
N LEU A 102 -5.29 5.42 -13.01
CA LEU A 102 -5.71 5.41 -11.62
C LEU A 102 -6.57 6.64 -11.31
N VAL A 103 -7.55 6.49 -10.41
CA VAL A 103 -8.21 7.66 -9.81
C VAL A 103 -7.25 8.31 -8.83
N ARG A 104 -7.02 9.61 -9.00
CA ARG A 104 -6.15 10.41 -8.12
C ARG A 104 -6.95 10.87 -6.90
N LEU A 105 -6.35 10.77 -5.72
CA LEU A 105 -6.87 11.16 -4.40
C LEU A 105 -5.74 11.82 -3.59
N ILE A 106 -5.04 12.79 -4.17
CA ILE A 106 -3.83 13.40 -3.58
C ILE A 106 -4.16 14.79 -3.03
N GLU A 107 -4.73 15.63 -3.88
CA GLU A 107 -5.07 17.02 -3.55
C GLU A 107 -6.52 17.13 -3.05
N GLU A 108 -6.87 18.25 -2.42
CA GLU A 108 -8.26 18.47 -1.96
C GLU A 108 -9.26 18.52 -3.12
N GLU A 109 -8.86 19.02 -4.30
CA GLU A 109 -9.69 19.01 -5.50
C GLU A 109 -9.98 17.58 -5.98
N ASP A 110 -9.03 16.66 -5.80
CA ASP A 110 -9.20 15.25 -6.14
C ASP A 110 -10.23 14.58 -5.21
N LEU A 111 -10.16 14.88 -3.91
CA LEU A 111 -11.09 14.37 -2.92
C LEU A 111 -12.50 14.95 -3.14
N ALA A 112 -12.60 16.25 -3.41
CA ALA A 112 -13.86 16.90 -3.74
C ALA A 112 -14.51 16.29 -5.01
N ALA A 113 -13.71 15.91 -6.01
CA ALA A 113 -14.18 15.28 -7.24
C ALA A 113 -14.86 13.91 -7.03
N VAL A 114 -14.53 13.21 -5.94
CA VAL A 114 -15.19 11.99 -5.45
C VAL A 114 -16.14 12.24 -4.27
N PHE A 115 -16.51 13.51 -4.03
CA PHE A 115 -17.41 13.93 -2.93
C PHE A 115 -16.89 13.53 -1.54
N GLN A 116 -15.58 13.64 -1.32
CA GLN A 116 -14.90 13.34 -0.08
C GLN A 116 -13.96 14.46 0.36
N THR A 117 -13.41 14.31 1.55
CA THR A 117 -12.36 15.15 2.14
C THR A 117 -11.19 14.28 2.58
N SER A 118 -10.19 14.86 3.24
CA SER A 118 -9.09 14.13 3.87
C SER A 118 -9.56 12.96 4.77
N TRP A 119 -10.79 13.00 5.30
CA TRP A 119 -11.39 11.90 6.06
C TRP A 119 -11.23 10.54 5.36
N LEU A 120 -11.41 10.46 4.04
CA LEU A 120 -11.29 9.20 3.29
C LEU A 120 -9.91 8.56 3.44
N LEU A 121 -8.87 9.38 3.60
CA LEU A 121 -7.47 8.96 3.67
C LEU A 121 -6.97 8.86 5.13
N GLU A 122 -7.59 9.60 6.05
CA GLU A 122 -7.15 9.69 7.44
C GLU A 122 -7.91 8.78 8.40
N THR A 123 -9.12 8.38 8.06
CA THR A 123 -9.92 7.52 8.93
C THR A 123 -9.36 6.10 9.03
N ASP A 124 -9.64 5.47 10.17
CA ASP A 124 -9.44 4.04 10.41
C ASP A 124 -10.78 3.26 10.27
N GLU A 125 -11.84 3.93 9.83
CA GLU A 125 -13.15 3.36 9.48
C GLU A 125 -13.12 2.63 8.12
N TYR A 126 -12.37 1.52 8.04
CA TYR A 126 -12.11 0.86 6.76
C TYR A 126 -13.33 0.22 6.07
N ALA A 127 -14.39 -0.11 6.82
CA ALA A 127 -15.63 -0.58 6.19
C ALA A 127 -16.22 0.51 5.28
N GLN A 128 -16.19 1.76 5.73
CA GLN A 128 -16.71 2.92 5.04
C GLN A 128 -15.82 3.30 3.86
N THR A 129 -14.50 3.29 4.04
CA THR A 129 -13.57 3.60 2.92
C THR A 129 -13.63 2.56 1.80
N ARG A 130 -13.89 1.28 2.12
CA ARG A 130 -14.14 0.24 1.10
C ARG A 130 -15.46 0.44 0.38
N ALA A 131 -16.50 0.90 1.07
CA ALA A 131 -17.75 1.29 0.41
C ALA A 131 -17.53 2.45 -0.58
N TRP A 132 -16.66 3.40 -0.23
CA TRP A 132 -16.21 4.45 -1.16
C TRP A 132 -15.37 3.90 -2.31
N ALA A 133 -14.47 2.95 -2.07
CA ALA A 133 -13.70 2.29 -3.14
C ALA A 133 -14.63 1.67 -4.19
N ARG A 134 -15.65 0.94 -3.75
CA ARG A 134 -16.69 0.36 -4.62
C ARG A 134 -17.44 1.43 -5.40
N GLU A 135 -17.85 2.51 -4.74
CA GLU A 135 -18.60 3.57 -5.41
C GLU A 135 -17.74 4.33 -6.43
N ILE A 136 -16.46 4.60 -6.14
CA ILE A 136 -15.49 5.16 -7.09
C ILE A 136 -15.31 4.21 -8.28
N ARG A 137 -15.10 2.91 -8.01
CA ARG A 137 -14.99 1.86 -9.04
C ARG A 137 -16.22 1.80 -9.94
N ARG A 138 -17.42 2.03 -9.42
CA ARG A 138 -18.68 2.05 -10.17
C ARG A 138 -18.81 3.27 -11.09
N GLN A 139 -18.33 4.42 -10.64
CA GLN A 139 -18.38 5.67 -11.41
C GLN A 139 -17.30 5.75 -12.49
N VAL A 140 -16.15 5.11 -12.26
CA VAL A 140 -15.02 5.07 -13.20
C VAL A 140 -14.70 3.61 -13.50
N PRO A 141 -15.51 2.95 -14.36
CA PRO A 141 -15.36 1.52 -14.65
C PRO A 141 -14.00 1.17 -15.27
N ASP A 142 -13.40 2.11 -16.00
CA ASP A 142 -12.12 1.93 -16.69
C ASP A 142 -10.90 2.22 -15.81
N ALA A 143 -11.09 2.73 -14.59
CA ALA A 143 -9.97 2.96 -13.69
C ALA A 143 -9.43 1.63 -13.15
N GLN A 144 -8.12 1.45 -13.30
CA GLN A 144 -7.35 0.26 -12.95
C GLN A 144 -6.79 0.31 -11.52
N GLY A 145 -7.10 1.37 -10.77
CA GLY A 145 -6.72 1.50 -9.37
C GLY A 145 -6.95 2.90 -8.82
N LEU A 146 -6.43 3.11 -7.61
CA LEU A 146 -6.44 4.41 -6.91
C LEU A 146 -5.02 4.79 -6.53
N VAL A 147 -4.72 6.08 -6.52
CA VAL A 147 -3.47 6.64 -5.97
C VAL A 147 -3.82 7.75 -4.98
N TRP A 148 -3.23 7.72 -3.79
CA TRP A 148 -3.52 8.67 -2.72
C TRP A 148 -2.26 9.08 -1.96
N GLN A 149 -2.32 10.19 -1.25
CA GLN A 149 -1.24 10.61 -0.37
C GLN A 149 -1.17 9.72 0.88
N SER A 150 -0.03 9.07 1.13
CA SER A 150 0.17 8.25 2.32
C SER A 150 0.11 9.10 3.59
N ARG A 151 -0.85 8.81 4.50
CA ARG A 151 -0.89 9.42 5.83
C ARG A 151 0.37 9.07 6.66
N ARG A 152 1.02 7.95 6.36
CA ARG A 152 2.20 7.46 7.10
C ARG A 152 3.54 7.99 6.56
N HIS A 153 3.59 8.52 5.35
CA HIS A 153 4.80 9.07 4.73
C HIS A 153 4.50 10.23 3.76
N ARG A 154 3.91 11.33 4.26
CA ARG A 154 3.67 12.54 3.44
C ARG A 154 4.98 13.17 2.94
N PRO A 155 4.98 13.79 1.74
CA PRO A 155 3.87 13.91 0.79
C PRO A 155 3.75 12.73 -0.20
N HIS A 156 4.42 11.61 0.05
CA HIS A 156 4.58 10.56 -0.94
C HIS A 156 3.31 9.74 -1.17
N PRO A 157 3.00 9.37 -2.43
CA PRO A 157 1.81 8.61 -2.75
C PRO A 157 1.97 7.11 -2.48
N ALA A 158 0.86 6.47 -2.12
CA ALA A 158 0.64 5.04 -2.18
C ALA A 158 -0.46 4.73 -3.20
N LEU A 159 -0.52 3.50 -3.70
CA LEU A 159 -1.51 3.09 -4.68
C LEU A 159 -2.05 1.69 -4.39
N VAL A 160 -3.22 1.42 -4.97
CA VAL A 160 -3.84 0.10 -5.07
C VAL A 160 -4.21 -0.14 -6.52
N LEU A 161 -3.87 -1.31 -7.04
CA LEU A 161 -4.27 -1.77 -8.36
C LEU A 161 -5.42 -2.75 -8.26
N PHE A 162 -6.31 -2.70 -9.24
CA PHE A 162 -7.49 -3.54 -9.39
C PHE A 162 -7.23 -4.61 -10.44
N GLY A 163 -6.91 -5.83 -10.00
CA GLY A 163 -6.45 -6.91 -10.88
C GLY A 163 -7.51 -7.40 -11.87
N ASP A 164 -8.78 -7.09 -11.65
CA ASP A 164 -9.88 -7.38 -12.58
C ASP A 164 -9.98 -6.37 -13.74
N ARG A 165 -9.21 -5.28 -13.69
CA ARG A 165 -9.22 -4.19 -14.69
C ARG A 165 -7.85 -3.97 -15.33
N CYS A 166 -6.80 -4.54 -14.76
CA CYS A 166 -5.48 -4.57 -15.36
C CYS A 166 -5.40 -5.62 -16.50
N GLY A 167 -4.37 -5.54 -17.35
CA GLY A 167 -4.07 -6.61 -18.31
C GLY A 167 -3.62 -7.91 -17.63
N GLU A 168 -3.21 -8.91 -18.44
CA GLU A 168 -2.81 -10.23 -17.91
C GLU A 168 -1.53 -10.19 -17.06
N GLU A 169 -0.56 -9.35 -17.45
CA GLU A 169 0.72 -9.19 -16.77
C GLU A 169 1.05 -7.71 -16.53
N PRO A 170 0.28 -6.98 -15.69
CA PRO A 170 0.45 -5.53 -15.52
C PRO A 170 1.73 -5.17 -14.75
N LEU A 171 2.36 -6.17 -14.11
CA LEU A 171 3.55 -6.03 -13.29
C LEU A 171 4.55 -7.15 -13.58
N LYS A 172 5.84 -6.81 -13.60
CA LYS A 172 6.95 -7.76 -13.62
C LYS A 172 7.87 -7.55 -12.43
N ALA A 173 8.34 -8.63 -11.83
CA ALA A 173 9.36 -8.55 -10.80
C ALA A 173 10.65 -7.95 -11.37
N VAL A 174 11.33 -7.09 -10.60
CA VAL A 174 12.68 -6.63 -10.94
C VAL A 174 13.69 -7.61 -10.32
N PRO A 175 14.47 -8.35 -11.11
CA PRO A 175 15.39 -9.37 -10.58
C PRO A 175 16.39 -8.82 -9.56
N GLY A 176 16.61 -9.55 -8.48
CA GLY A 176 17.58 -9.19 -7.44
C GLY A 176 17.17 -8.02 -6.54
N GLN A 177 15.98 -7.43 -6.72
CA GLN A 177 15.48 -6.31 -5.92
C GLN A 177 14.41 -6.80 -4.93
N VAL A 178 14.81 -7.72 -4.05
CA VAL A 178 13.96 -8.30 -3.00
C VAL A 178 14.70 -8.38 -1.67
N HIS A 179 14.05 -7.92 -0.61
CA HIS A 179 14.56 -7.99 0.76
C HIS A 179 13.58 -8.80 1.61
N ASN A 180 14.00 -9.98 2.07
CA ASN A 180 13.23 -10.78 3.02
C ASN A 180 13.38 -10.16 4.42
N LEU A 181 12.33 -9.55 4.94
CA LEU A 181 12.36 -8.79 6.19
C LEU A 181 12.44 -9.69 7.44
N GLY A 182 12.33 -11.01 7.26
CA GLY A 182 12.60 -12.02 8.30
C GLY A 182 14.06 -12.45 8.40
N THR A 183 14.97 -11.87 7.63
CA THR A 183 16.42 -12.05 7.82
C THR A 183 17.01 -10.80 8.47
N PHE A 184 18.15 -10.95 9.16
CA PHE A 184 18.86 -9.79 9.72
C PHE A 184 19.26 -8.77 8.64
N GLU A 185 19.64 -9.25 7.46
CA GLU A 185 19.98 -8.40 6.32
C GLU A 185 18.77 -7.60 5.83
N GLY A 186 17.64 -8.26 5.53
CA GLY A 186 16.45 -7.56 5.02
C GLY A 186 15.81 -6.65 6.07
N ALA A 187 15.84 -7.03 7.36
CA ALA A 187 15.44 -6.14 8.44
C ALA A 187 16.39 -4.95 8.61
N GLY A 188 17.69 -5.15 8.40
CA GLY A 188 18.69 -4.08 8.38
C GLY A 188 18.40 -3.06 7.28
N GLU A 189 18.11 -3.52 6.06
CA GLU A 189 17.70 -2.65 4.94
C GLU A 189 16.43 -1.88 5.27
N ALA A 190 15.39 -2.57 5.75
CA ALA A 190 14.14 -1.92 6.14
C ALA A 190 14.34 -0.89 7.26
N ASN A 191 15.24 -1.15 8.21
CA ASN A 191 15.58 -0.20 9.27
C ASN A 191 16.26 1.07 8.74
N GLN A 192 17.14 0.96 7.74
CA GLN A 192 17.72 2.13 7.10
C GLN A 192 16.64 2.98 6.40
N LEU A 193 15.71 2.32 5.70
CA LEU A 193 14.60 2.98 5.01
C LEU A 193 13.58 3.62 5.97
N LEU A 194 13.38 3.03 7.15
CA LEU A 194 12.46 3.50 8.19
C LEU A 194 13.06 4.51 9.17
N ALA A 195 14.39 4.65 9.20
CA ALA A 195 15.08 5.56 10.12
C ALA A 195 14.61 7.03 10.03
N PRO A 196 14.36 7.62 8.84
CA PRO A 196 13.83 8.99 8.74
C PRO A 196 12.44 9.15 9.37
N LEU A 197 11.68 8.05 9.45
CA LEU A 197 10.37 7.98 10.09
C LEU A 197 10.47 7.63 11.59
N ARG A 198 11.68 7.60 12.15
CA ARG A 198 11.97 7.18 13.54
C ARG A 198 11.32 5.84 13.88
N ALA A 199 11.38 4.89 12.95
CA ALA A 199 10.85 3.55 13.15
C ALA A 199 11.95 2.50 13.00
N VAL A 200 11.82 1.42 13.76
CA VAL A 200 12.81 0.33 13.79
C VAL A 200 12.10 -1.00 14.00
N ILE A 201 12.42 -1.98 13.17
CA ILE A 201 12.16 -3.40 13.38
C ILE A 201 13.19 -3.90 14.38
N ILE A 202 12.72 -4.60 15.41
CA ILE A 202 13.57 -5.14 16.48
C ILE A 202 13.68 -6.66 16.30
N PRO A 203 14.81 -7.19 15.78
CA PRO A 203 15.00 -8.62 15.64
C PRO A 203 15.09 -9.35 17.00
N PRO A 204 14.82 -10.67 17.05
CA PRO A 204 14.89 -11.44 18.28
C PRO A 204 16.28 -11.35 18.90
N GLY A 205 16.34 -11.13 20.21
CA GLY A 205 17.61 -11.06 20.95
C GLY A 205 18.31 -9.71 20.90
N MET A 206 17.81 -8.71 20.16
CA MET A 206 18.26 -7.32 20.26
C MET A 206 17.38 -6.50 21.20
N ARG A 207 17.99 -5.58 21.95
CA ARG A 207 17.27 -4.52 22.68
C ARG A 207 17.25 -3.27 21.80
N ALA A 208 16.09 -2.61 21.73
CA ALA A 208 15.89 -1.36 21.01
C ALA A 208 16.55 -0.17 21.71
#